data_AF-A6J7S8-F1
#
_entry.id   AF-A6J7S8-F1
#
_cell.length_a   1.000
_cell.length_b   1.000
_cell.length_c   1.000
_cell.angle_alpha   90.00
_cell.angle_beta   90.00
_cell.angle_gamma   90.00
#
_symmetry.space_group_name_H-M   'P 1'
#
loop_
_entity.id
_entity.type
_entity.pdbx_description
1 polymer ?
#
loop_
_entity_poly.entity_id
_entity_poly.type
_entity_poly.pdbx_seq_one_letter_code
_entity_poly.pdbx_strand_id
1 'polypeptide(L)'
;MHFAHSLGYKSRNSSTCHTISLTTPGSNEQIQQTHSDVLLKMMISILRAWYHPLEHLVHAVATLEGICETMLFKVKEVEEKNQEILEKIKAILVRVYPGAEENVYPVWMGLADVRSANELTRHFTLSNLLHCLDSNTDKVATYLEALKCRIIHNNDC
;
A
#
# COMPACT_ATOMS: atom_id res chain seq x y z
N MET A 1 10.39 -18.36 -0.64
CA MET A 1 11.17 -17.42 -1.48
C MET A 1 12.08 -18.17 -2.46
N HIS A 2 11.53 -19.02 -3.35
CA HIS A 2 12.37 -19.85 -4.25
C HIS A 2 11.88 -19.94 -5.71
N PHE A 3 10.74 -19.35 -6.08
CA PHE A 3 10.21 -19.47 -7.46
C PHE A 3 10.66 -18.36 -8.42
N ALA A 4 11.22 -17.26 -7.93
CA ALA A 4 11.58 -16.10 -8.75
C ALA A 4 12.83 -16.29 -9.63
N HIS A 5 13.58 -17.40 -9.49
CA HIS A 5 14.91 -17.53 -10.07
C HIS A 5 14.98 -18.38 -11.36
N SER A 6 13.91 -19.09 -11.77
CA SER A 6 14.01 -20.11 -12.83
C SER A 6 13.37 -19.76 -14.18
N LEU A 7 12.75 -18.60 -14.34
CA LEU A 7 12.23 -18.16 -15.64
C LEU A 7 12.66 -16.73 -15.88
N GLY A 8 13.36 -16.47 -16.99
CA GLY A 8 13.92 -15.18 -17.41
C GLY A 8 12.92 -14.03 -17.43
N TYR A 9 12.57 -13.52 -16.26
CA TYR A 9 11.61 -12.43 -15.99
C TYR A 9 12.19 -11.04 -16.26
N LYS A 10 13.22 -10.94 -17.11
CA LYS A 10 13.96 -9.69 -17.39
C LYS A 10 13.32 -8.80 -18.47
N SER A 11 12.14 -9.08 -19.01
CA SER A 11 11.55 -8.21 -20.07
C SER A 11 10.03 -8.08 -20.14
N ARG A 12 9.27 -8.42 -19.09
CA ARG A 12 7.91 -7.88 -18.95
C ARG A 12 7.97 -6.77 -17.90
N ASN A 13 7.79 -5.53 -18.37
CA ASN A 13 7.66 -4.27 -17.64
C ASN A 13 7.85 -4.37 -16.13
N SER A 14 8.85 -3.63 -15.62
CA SER A 14 8.97 -3.24 -14.21
C SER A 14 7.63 -3.37 -13.47
N SER A 15 7.59 -4.28 -12.50
CA SER A 15 6.53 -4.46 -11.51
C SER A 15 6.22 -3.10 -10.89
N THR A 16 5.31 -2.37 -11.53
CA THR A 16 5.01 -0.97 -11.21
C THR A 16 3.77 -0.95 -10.33
N CYS A 17 3.93 -0.40 -9.14
CA CYS A 17 2.82 -0.20 -8.23
C CYS A 17 1.90 0.88 -8.80
N HIS A 18 0.58 0.72 -8.64
CA HIS A 18 -0.39 1.75 -9.06
C HIS A 18 -0.18 3.08 -8.31
N THR A 19 0.48 3.03 -7.15
CA THR A 19 0.88 4.20 -6.36
C THR A 19 2.12 4.92 -6.86
N ILE A 20 2.78 4.47 -7.94
CA ILE A 20 4.00 5.11 -8.45
C ILE A 20 3.78 6.57 -8.89
N SER A 21 2.55 6.93 -9.27
CA SER A 21 2.19 8.32 -9.63
C SER A 21 2.08 9.24 -8.42
N LEU A 22 2.05 8.70 -7.20
CA LEU A 22 2.19 9.49 -5.98
C LEU A 22 3.66 9.86 -5.87
N THR A 23 4.02 11.11 -6.18
CA THR A 23 5.38 11.64 -5.98
C THR A 23 5.68 11.68 -4.48
N THR A 24 6.14 10.57 -3.92
CA THR A 24 6.37 10.41 -2.48
C THR A 24 7.85 10.57 -2.10
N PRO A 25 8.17 11.20 -0.96
CA PRO A 25 9.54 11.25 -0.42
C PRO A 25 10.16 9.86 -0.27
N GLY A 26 11.32 9.65 -0.90
CA GLY A 26 12.02 8.36 -0.91
C GLY A 26 13.19 8.26 0.06
N SER A 27 13.75 9.39 0.52
CA SER A 27 14.88 9.43 1.45
C SER A 27 14.50 10.06 2.79
N ASN A 28 15.28 9.78 3.83
CA ASN A 28 15.08 10.37 5.15
C ASN A 28 15.16 11.90 5.12
N GLU A 29 16.06 12.48 4.32
CA GLU A 29 16.20 13.92 4.15
C GLU A 29 14.95 14.52 3.50
N GLN A 30 14.43 13.89 2.44
CA GLN A 30 13.21 14.33 1.79
C GLN A 30 12.02 14.24 2.76
N ILE A 31 11.93 13.16 3.53
CA ILE A 31 10.88 13.00 4.54
C ILE A 31 10.99 14.14 5.56
N GLN A 32 12.17 14.40 6.12
CA GLN A 32 12.44 15.49 7.08
C GLN A 32 12.05 16.87 6.56
N GLN A 33 12.31 17.14 5.28
CA GLN A 33 11.98 18.42 4.64
C GLN A 33 10.49 18.54 4.25
N THR A 34 9.77 17.43 4.14
CA THR A 34 8.35 17.43 3.76
C THR A 34 7.49 17.88 4.93
N HIS A 35 6.57 18.83 4.68
CA HIS A 35 5.66 19.32 5.71
C HIS A 35 4.71 18.21 6.20
N SER A 36 4.35 18.26 7.49
CA SER A 36 3.64 17.16 8.15
C SER A 36 2.23 16.91 7.59
N ASP A 37 1.50 17.95 7.15
CA ASP A 37 0.19 17.79 6.50
C ASP A 37 0.31 17.04 5.16
N VAL A 38 1.39 17.30 4.40
CA VAL A 38 1.69 16.63 3.13
C VAL A 38 1.95 15.14 3.37
N LEU A 39 2.74 14.79 4.39
CA LEU A 39 2.98 13.39 4.76
C LEU A 39 1.68 12.68 5.17
N LEU A 40 0.83 13.33 5.97
CA LEU A 40 -0.48 12.80 6.36
C LEU A 40 -1.38 12.55 5.13
N LYS A 41 -1.51 13.55 4.24
CA LYS A 41 -2.29 13.42 3.00
C LYS A 41 -1.74 12.33 2.07
N MET A 42 -0.42 12.15 2.00
CA MET A 42 0.20 11.07 1.23
C MET A 42 -0.12 9.69 1.80
N MET A 43 -0.03 9.49 3.12
CA MET A 43 -0.43 8.23 3.74
C MET A 43 -1.90 7.92 3.46
N ILE A 44 -2.78 8.92 3.56
CA ILE A 44 -4.19 8.81 3.20
C ILE A 44 -4.37 8.38 1.75
N SER A 45 -3.67 9.02 0.79
CA SER A 45 -3.75 8.64 -0.63
C SER A 45 -3.28 7.20 -0.87
N ILE A 46 -2.21 6.75 -0.20
CA ILE A 46 -1.72 5.38 -0.30
C ILE A 46 -2.79 4.40 0.22
N LEU A 47 -3.26 4.60 1.45
CA LEU A 47 -4.22 3.72 2.11
C LEU A 47 -5.56 3.65 1.35
N ARG A 48 -6.02 4.78 0.79
CA ARG A 48 -7.20 4.82 -0.11
C ARG A 48 -6.96 4.06 -1.41
N ALA A 49 -5.80 4.21 -2.03
CA ALA A 49 -5.46 3.50 -3.25
C ALA A 49 -5.43 1.98 -3.04
N TRP A 50 -5.26 1.50 -1.80
CA TRP A 50 -5.28 0.08 -1.43
C TRP A 50 -6.66 -0.48 -1.09
N TYR A 51 -7.70 0.35 -0.96
CA TYR A 51 -9.06 -0.11 -0.62
C TYR A 51 -9.58 -1.20 -1.57
N HIS A 52 -9.74 -0.88 -2.86
CA HIS A 52 -10.24 -1.85 -3.84
C HIS A 52 -9.28 -3.01 -4.14
N PRO A 53 -7.95 -2.80 -4.26
CA PRO A 53 -7.03 -3.92 -4.43
C PRO A 53 -7.08 -4.95 -3.31
N LEU A 54 -7.21 -4.53 -2.05
CA LEU A 54 -7.29 -5.44 -0.90
C LEU A 54 -8.60 -6.23 -0.91
N GLU A 55 -9.72 -5.56 -1.18
CA GLU A 55 -11.02 -6.21 -1.38
C GLU A 55 -10.91 -7.30 -2.47
N HIS A 56 -10.36 -6.96 -3.63
CA HIS A 56 -10.19 -7.92 -4.73
C HIS A 56 -9.19 -9.03 -4.42
N LEU A 57 -8.16 -8.76 -3.63
CA LEU A 57 -7.19 -9.76 -3.20
C LEU A 57 -7.83 -10.79 -2.26
N VAL A 58 -8.70 -10.37 -1.33
CA VAL A 58 -9.48 -11.29 -0.48
C VAL A 58 -10.32 -12.23 -1.33
N HIS A 59 -11.06 -11.68 -2.30
CA HIS A 59 -11.88 -12.48 -3.21
C HIS A 59 -11.03 -13.45 -4.04
N ALA A 60 -9.93 -12.98 -4.62
CA ALA A 60 -9.05 -13.81 -5.44
C ALA A 60 -8.44 -14.95 -4.63
N VAL A 61 -7.92 -14.64 -3.44
CA VAL A 61 -7.35 -15.64 -2.54
C VAL A 61 -8.40 -16.65 -2.12
N ALA A 62 -9.65 -16.26 -1.83
CA ALA A 62 -10.71 -17.19 -1.45
C ALA A 62 -11.11 -18.20 -2.54
N THR A 63 -10.82 -17.91 -3.81
CA THR A 63 -11.14 -18.79 -4.95
C THR A 63 -10.03 -19.76 -5.37
N LEU A 64 -8.84 -19.66 -4.76
CA LEU A 64 -7.73 -20.57 -5.09
C LEU A 64 -8.02 -21.98 -4.54
N GLU A 65 -7.80 -23.02 -5.33
CA GLU A 65 -7.91 -24.40 -4.82
C GLU A 65 -6.71 -24.72 -3.91
N GLY A 66 -6.94 -25.40 -2.78
CA GLY A 66 -5.86 -25.83 -1.87
C GLY A 66 -5.29 -24.74 -0.95
N ILE A 67 -6.02 -23.64 -0.72
CA ILE A 67 -5.58 -22.54 0.17
C ILE A 67 -5.33 -23.03 1.59
N CYS A 68 -4.25 -22.53 2.17
CA CYS A 68 -4.08 -22.50 3.62
C CYS A 68 -5.03 -21.45 4.21
N GLU A 69 -6.03 -21.84 5.01
CA GLU A 69 -6.98 -20.92 5.68
C GLU A 69 -6.28 -19.73 6.35
N THR A 70 -5.07 -19.95 6.86
CA THR A 70 -4.16 -18.95 7.41
C THR A 70 -3.85 -17.79 6.45
N MET A 71 -3.69 -18.06 5.15
CA MET A 71 -3.43 -17.02 4.15
C MET A 71 -4.66 -16.14 3.94
N LEU A 72 -5.85 -16.74 3.80
CA LEU A 72 -7.09 -15.99 3.66
C LEU A 72 -7.35 -15.12 4.90
N PHE A 73 -7.12 -15.67 6.10
CA PHE A 73 -7.23 -14.92 7.35
C PHE A 73 -6.31 -13.69 7.37
N LYS A 74 -5.04 -13.85 7.01
CA LYS A 74 -4.07 -12.73 6.97
C LYS A 74 -4.45 -11.65 5.97
N VAL A 75 -4.94 -12.01 4.79
CA VAL A 75 -5.33 -11.01 3.78
C VAL A 75 -6.54 -10.20 4.25
N LYS A 76 -7.52 -10.84 4.91
CA LYS A 76 -8.65 -10.14 5.55
C LYS A 76 -8.19 -9.21 6.67
N GLU A 77 -7.28 -9.68 7.53
CA GLU A 77 -6.71 -8.85 8.59
C GLU A 77 -6.03 -7.61 8.01
N VAL A 78 -5.28 -7.73 6.92
CA VAL A 78 -4.65 -6.58 6.26
C VAL A 78 -5.68 -5.63 5.64
N GLU A 79 -6.73 -6.15 5.01
CA GLU A 79 -7.85 -5.34 4.49
C GLU A 79 -8.49 -4.50 5.61
N GLU A 80 -8.85 -5.13 6.72
CA GLU A 80 -9.47 -4.49 7.89
C GLU A 80 -8.53 -3.45 8.51
N LYS A 81 -7.25 -3.80 8.70
CA LYS A 81 -6.25 -2.89 9.28
C LYS A 81 -5.97 -1.69 8.39
N ASN A 82 -5.97 -1.84 7.06
CA ASN A 82 -5.82 -0.72 6.14
C ASN A 82 -6.94 0.31 6.35
N GLN A 83 -8.20 -0.14 6.51
CA GLN A 83 -9.33 0.74 6.79
C GLN A 83 -9.23 1.39 8.18
N GLU A 84 -8.88 0.62 9.21
CA GLU A 84 -8.71 1.13 10.58
C GLU A 84 -7.63 2.23 10.64
N ILE A 85 -6.48 2.01 9.99
CA ILE A 85 -5.39 2.97 9.93
C ILE A 85 -5.80 4.21 9.13
N LEU A 86 -6.49 4.03 8.00
CA LEU A 86 -6.98 5.15 7.18
C LEU A 86 -7.84 6.12 7.99
N GLU A 87 -8.83 5.59 8.73
CA GLU A 87 -9.71 6.42 9.54
C GLU A 87 -8.98 7.14 10.66
N LYS A 88 -8.01 6.48 11.31
CA LYS A 88 -7.16 7.10 12.34
C LYS A 88 -6.31 8.23 11.76
N ILE A 89 -5.67 8.04 10.60
CA ILE A 89 -4.83 9.08 9.98
C ILE A 89 -5.68 10.25 9.50
N LYS A 90 -6.88 10.02 8.95
CA LYS A 90 -7.83 11.11 8.63
C LYS A 90 -8.21 11.91 9.87
N ALA A 91 -8.51 11.24 10.98
CA ALA A 91 -8.83 11.91 12.24
C ALA A 91 -7.65 12.76 12.75
N ILE A 92 -6.41 12.28 12.61
CA ILE A 92 -5.20 13.06 12.91
C ILE A 92 -5.10 14.29 12.00
N LEU A 93 -5.30 14.14 10.69
CA LEU A 93 -5.25 15.27 9.74
C LEU A 93 -6.25 16.36 10.13
N VAL A 94 -7.52 16.01 10.37
CA VAL A 94 -8.56 16.98 10.75
C VAL A 94 -8.24 17.66 12.08
N ARG A 95 -7.66 16.93 13.03
CA ARG A 95 -7.31 17.47 14.35
C ARG A 95 -6.12 18.42 14.31
N VAL A 96 -5.07 18.10 13.56
CA VAL A 96 -3.82 18.88 13.51
C VAL A 96 -3.91 20.00 12.48
N TYR A 97 -4.66 19.79 11.39
CA TYR A 97 -4.83 20.72 10.27
C TYR A 97 -6.32 20.88 9.91
N PRO A 98 -7.11 21.59 10.73
CA PRO A 98 -8.52 21.83 10.43
C PRO A 98 -8.71 22.50 9.05
N GLY A 99 -9.62 21.96 8.23
CA GLY A 99 -9.88 22.46 6.88
C GLY A 99 -8.94 21.93 5.80
N ALA A 100 -8.00 21.03 6.13
CA ALA A 100 -7.18 20.37 5.13
C ALA A 100 -8.01 19.40 4.27
N GLU A 101 -7.89 19.54 2.95
CA GLU A 101 -8.50 18.63 1.98
C GLU A 101 -7.61 17.41 1.71
N GLU A 102 -8.23 16.28 1.43
CA GLU A 102 -7.52 15.05 1.04
C GLU A 102 -7.06 15.12 -0.41
N ASN A 103 -5.93 14.47 -0.72
CA ASN A 103 -5.42 14.39 -2.08
C ASN A 103 -6.19 13.36 -2.91
N VAL A 104 -6.14 13.53 -4.23
CA VAL A 104 -6.53 12.47 -5.17
C VAL A 104 -5.64 11.25 -4.96
N TYR A 105 -6.18 10.06 -5.20
CA TYR A 105 -5.47 8.79 -5.10
C TYR A 105 -5.56 8.02 -6.42
N PRO A 106 -4.52 7.26 -6.79
CA PRO A 106 -4.53 6.49 -8.03
C PRO A 106 -5.49 5.31 -7.92
N VAL A 107 -6.16 5.02 -9.03
CA VAL A 107 -7.05 3.87 -9.17
C VAL A 107 -6.25 2.66 -9.64
N TRP A 108 -6.50 1.51 -9.04
CA TRP A 108 -5.93 0.25 -9.49
C TRP A 108 -6.79 -0.37 -10.59
N MET A 109 -6.16 -0.76 -11.69
CA MET A 109 -6.82 -1.32 -12.89
C MET A 109 -6.48 -2.80 -13.14
N GLY A 110 -5.91 -3.50 -12.17
CA GLY A 110 -5.39 -4.88 -12.33
C GLY A 110 -6.42 -6.00 -12.17
N LEU A 111 -7.72 -5.70 -12.07
CA LEU A 111 -8.74 -6.70 -11.74
C LEU A 111 -8.84 -7.82 -12.79
N ALA A 112 -8.76 -7.47 -14.07
CA ALA A 112 -8.81 -8.45 -15.16
C ALA A 112 -7.64 -9.44 -15.08
N ASP A 113 -6.45 -8.96 -14.74
CA ASP A 113 -5.25 -9.79 -14.64
C ASP A 113 -5.27 -10.69 -13.42
N VAL A 114 -5.80 -10.23 -12.28
CA VAL A 114 -6.01 -11.05 -11.08
C VAL A 114 -6.99 -12.21 -11.35
N ARG A 115 -7.98 -11.99 -12.22
CA ARG A 115 -8.98 -13.01 -12.59
C ARG A 115 -8.60 -13.79 -13.85
N SER A 116 -7.40 -13.60 -14.39
CA SER A 116 -6.99 -14.22 -15.64
C SER A 116 -7.01 -15.75 -15.54
N ALA A 117 -7.54 -16.41 -16.56
CA ALA A 117 -7.40 -17.86 -16.74
C ALA A 117 -5.95 -18.26 -17.07
N ASN A 118 -5.12 -17.30 -17.53
CA ASN A 118 -3.70 -17.52 -17.71
C ASN A 118 -3.01 -17.52 -16.34
N GLU A 119 -2.57 -18.69 -15.93
CA GLU A 119 -1.91 -18.93 -14.65
C GLU A 119 -0.70 -18.01 -14.43
N LEU A 120 0.14 -17.80 -15.45
CA LEU A 120 1.33 -16.95 -15.35
C LEU A 120 0.96 -15.47 -15.14
N THR A 121 -0.05 -14.98 -15.87
CA THR A 121 -0.55 -13.61 -15.70
C THR A 121 -1.10 -13.42 -14.29
N ARG A 122 -1.97 -14.34 -13.84
CA ARG A 122 -2.56 -14.29 -12.51
C ARG A 122 -1.52 -14.28 -11.40
N HIS A 123 -0.56 -15.21 -11.44
CA HIS A 123 0.50 -15.30 -10.44
C HIS A 123 1.42 -14.07 -10.44
N PHE A 124 1.78 -13.58 -11.62
CA PHE A 124 2.59 -12.36 -11.73
C PHE A 124 1.88 -11.16 -11.10
N THR A 125 0.60 -10.97 -11.42
CA THR A 125 -0.18 -9.84 -10.90
C THR A 125 -0.36 -9.92 -9.39
N LEU A 126 -0.66 -11.11 -8.85
CA LEU A 126 -0.75 -11.31 -7.40
C LEU A 126 0.60 -11.05 -6.70
N SER A 127 1.70 -11.57 -7.25
CA SER A 127 3.06 -11.35 -6.73
C SER A 127 3.43 -9.87 -6.73
N ASN A 128 3.15 -9.16 -7.83
CA ASN A 128 3.37 -7.72 -7.93
C ASN A 128 2.52 -6.95 -6.91
N LEU A 129 1.25 -7.34 -6.74
CA LEU A 129 0.35 -6.69 -5.79
C LEU A 129 0.86 -6.83 -4.34
N LEU A 130 1.30 -8.02 -3.94
CA LEU A 130 1.87 -8.25 -2.62
C LEU A 130 3.17 -7.47 -2.40
N HIS A 131 4.06 -7.43 -3.41
CA HIS A 131 5.29 -6.64 -3.34
C HIS A 131 5.00 -5.15 -3.17
N CYS A 132 4.04 -4.62 -3.92
CA CYS A 132 3.64 -3.23 -3.82
C CYS A 132 2.98 -2.89 -2.49
N LEU A 133 2.17 -3.80 -1.94
CA LEU A 133 1.53 -3.66 -0.63
C LEU A 133 2.57 -3.56 0.47
N ASP A 134 3.56 -4.45 0.46
CA ASP A 134 4.70 -4.46 1.39
C ASP A 134 5.46 -3.13 1.35
N SER A 135 5.92 -2.72 0.16
CA SER A 135 6.64 -1.45 -0.04
C SER A 135 5.83 -0.22 0.39
N ASN A 136 4.52 -0.22 0.15
CA ASN A 136 3.64 0.89 0.54
C ASN A 136 3.36 0.91 2.04
N THR A 137 3.27 -0.26 2.67
CA THR A 137 3.12 -0.41 4.12
C THR A 137 4.36 0.13 4.84
N ASP A 138 5.56 -0.25 4.39
CA ASP A 138 6.83 0.26 4.91
C ASP A 138 6.91 1.78 4.82
N LYS A 139 6.44 2.33 3.70
CA LYS A 139 6.40 3.78 3.48
C LYS A 139 5.45 4.49 4.46
N VAL A 140 4.23 3.97 4.63
CA VAL A 140 3.27 4.51 5.61
C VAL A 140 3.82 4.44 7.02
N ALA A 141 4.43 3.32 7.41
CA ALA A 141 5.04 3.15 8.72
C ALA A 141 6.18 4.16 8.95
N THR A 142 7.06 4.33 7.96
CA THR A 142 8.18 5.29 8.02
C THR A 142 7.68 6.72 8.19
N TYR A 143 6.64 7.13 7.45
CA TYR A 143 6.06 8.46 7.58
C TYR A 143 5.39 8.66 8.92
N LEU A 144 4.69 7.65 9.43
CA LEU A 144 4.06 7.71 10.74
C LEU A 144 5.09 7.87 11.86
N GLU A 145 6.20 7.13 11.82
CA GLU A 145 7.31 7.28 12.78
C GLU A 145 7.95 8.67 12.72
N ALA A 146 8.19 9.19 11.52
CA ALA A 146 8.72 10.55 11.35
C ALA A 146 7.76 11.63 11.91
N LEU A 147 6.46 11.47 11.70
CA LEU A 147 5.44 12.38 12.23
C LEU A 147 5.30 12.28 13.75
N LYS A 148 5.32 11.06 14.30
CA LYS A 148 5.34 10.83 15.75
C LYS A 148 6.52 11.59 16.37
N CYS A 149 7.70 11.47 15.76
CA CYS A 149 8.88 12.16 16.23
C CYS A 149 8.74 13.69 16.22
N ARG A 150 8.21 14.25 15.14
CA ARG A 150 8.01 15.70 15.01
C ARG A 150 6.97 16.26 15.97
N ILE A 151 5.80 15.61 16.00
CA ILE A 151 4.61 16.18 16.64
C ILE A 151 4.63 15.91 18.15
N ILE A 152 5.10 14.74 18.59
CA ILE A 152 5.09 14.34 20.00
C ILE A 152 6.41 14.69 20.69
N HIS A 153 7.53 14.44 20.02
CA HIS A 153 8.87 14.54 20.62
C HIS A 153 9.64 15.79 20.18
N ASN A 154 9.06 16.67 19.35
CA ASN A 154 9.73 17.87 18.85
C ASN A 154 11.11 17.58 18.21
N ASN A 155 11.20 16.45 17.47
CA ASN A 155 12.43 15.92 16.86
C ASN A 155 13.47 15.34 17.84
N ASP A 156 13.12 15.10 19.10
CA ASP A 156 13.98 14.41 20.09
C ASP A 156 13.65 12.91 20.14
N CYS A 157 14.08 12.20 19.10
CA CYS A 157 14.02 10.75 18.94
C CYS A 157 15.42 10.26 18.51
#